data_AF-A0A1F2ZYM5-F1
#
_entry.id   AF-A0A1F2ZYM5-F1
#
_cell.length_a   1.000
_cell.length_b   1.000
_cell.length_c   1.000
_cell.angle_alpha   90.00
_cell.angle_beta   90.00
_cell.angle_gamma   90.00
#
_symmetry.space_group_name_H-M   'P 1'
#
loop_
_entity.id
_entity.type
_entity.pdbx_description
1 polymer ?
#
loop_
_entity_poly.entity_id
_entity_poly.type
_entity_poly.pdbx_seq_one_letter_code
_entity_poly.pdbx_strand_id
1 'polypeptide(L)' 'MASGVIDDPKETTSPACSAHEADDAYMGFATRAEIVAFLAGLDKVDAEAIRKMLPRIRDDALHKELRARLAAIESVKSGT' A
#
# COMPACT_ATOMS: atom_id res chain seq x y z
N MET A 1 37.72 10.48 -34.87
CA MET A 1 36.50 11.10 -35.40
C MET A 1 35.47 9.99 -35.56
N ALA A 2 34.30 10.15 -34.91
CA ALA A 2 33.00 9.46 -35.09
C ALA A 2 32.97 7.90 -35.05
N SER A 3 31.99 7.22 -34.47
CA SER A 3 30.80 7.63 -33.72
C SER A 3 30.25 6.40 -33.02
N GLY A 4 29.70 6.62 -31.81
CA GLY A 4 28.50 5.93 -31.33
C GLY A 4 28.67 4.47 -30.93
N VAL A 5 29.03 4.25 -29.66
CA VAL A 5 28.38 3.18 -28.90
C VAL A 5 26.89 3.50 -28.95
N ILE A 6 26.19 2.79 -29.82
CA ILE A 6 24.73 2.72 -29.76
C ILE A 6 24.50 1.85 -28.54
N ASP A 7 24.18 2.50 -27.43
CA ASP A 7 23.55 1.87 -26.27
C ASP A 7 22.26 1.26 -26.81
N ASP A 8 22.31 -0.02 -27.16
CA ASP A 8 21.15 -0.80 -27.57
C ASP A 8 20.13 -0.63 -26.44
N PRO A 9 18.98 0.03 -26.68
CA PRO A 9 17.98 0.19 -25.65
C PRO A 9 17.52 -1.21 -25.32
N LYS A 10 18.01 -1.75 -24.20
CA LYS A 10 17.62 -3.02 -23.61
C LYS A 10 16.14 -3.17 -23.85
N GLU A 11 15.79 -4.05 -24.79
CA GLU A 11 14.40 -4.27 -25.16
C GLU A 11 13.67 -4.53 -23.86
N THR A 12 12.87 -3.55 -23.44
CA THR A 12 11.96 -3.70 -22.32
C THR A 12 10.94 -4.68 -22.83
N THR A 13 11.26 -5.96 -22.63
CA THR A 13 10.42 -7.13 -22.88
C THR A 13 8.99 -6.73 -22.53
N SER A 14 8.18 -6.61 -23.57
CA SER A 14 6.73 -6.43 -23.60
C SER A 14 6.11 -5.47 -22.55
N PRO A 15 5.38 -4.42 -22.95
CA PRO A 15 4.70 -3.46 -22.04
C PRO A 15 3.58 -4.05 -21.18
N ALA A 16 3.44 -5.38 -21.14
CA ALA A 16 2.65 -6.08 -20.15
C ALA A 16 3.54 -6.40 -18.94
N CYS A 17 3.27 -5.73 -17.82
CA CYS A 17 3.71 -6.04 -16.44
C CYS A 17 4.70 -5.09 -15.75
N SER A 18 4.90 -3.85 -16.21
CA SER A 18 5.42 -2.76 -15.34
C SER A 18 4.39 -2.26 -14.32
N ALA A 19 3.28 -2.99 -14.12
CA ALA A 19 2.30 -2.72 -13.07
C ALA A 19 2.94 -2.67 -11.67
N HIS A 20 4.03 -3.41 -11.43
CA HIS A 20 4.75 -3.36 -10.15
C HIS A 20 5.58 -2.08 -9.98
N GLU A 21 5.93 -1.40 -11.07
CA GLU A 21 6.68 -0.13 -11.07
C GLU A 21 5.76 1.10 -10.94
N ALA A 22 4.45 0.93 -11.14
CA ALA A 22 3.49 2.00 -10.97
C ALA A 22 3.33 2.34 -9.48
N ASP A 23 3.29 3.64 -9.17
CA ASP A 23 3.11 4.13 -7.81
C ASP A 23 1.79 3.63 -7.20
N ASP A 24 1.78 3.40 -5.89
CA ASP A 24 0.61 2.93 -5.15
C ASP A 24 -0.63 3.83 -5.40
N ALA A 25 -0.42 5.15 -5.52
CA ALA A 25 -1.49 6.10 -5.85
C ALA A 25 -2.10 5.85 -7.24
N TYR A 26 -1.29 5.53 -8.24
CA TYR A 26 -1.76 5.21 -9.59
C TYR A 26 -2.60 3.94 -9.60
N MET A 27 -2.23 2.96 -8.76
CA MET A 27 -2.94 1.70 -8.60
C MET A 27 -4.16 1.77 -7.68
N GLY A 28 -4.48 2.94 -7.13
CA GLY A 28 -5.60 3.14 -6.18
C GLY A 28 -5.32 2.65 -4.76
N PHE A 29 -4.10 2.21 -4.48
CA PHE A 29 -3.64 1.89 -3.13
C PHE A 29 -3.31 3.17 -2.34
N ALA A 30 -3.20 3.03 -1.03
CA ALA A 30 -2.70 4.08 -0.17
C ALA A 30 -1.18 4.20 -0.36
N THR A 31 -0.72 5.42 -0.59
CA THR A 31 0.71 5.72 -0.63
C THR A 31 1.36 5.47 0.72
N ARG A 32 2.69 5.29 0.72
CA ARG A 32 3.48 5.20 1.96
C ARG A 32 3.22 6.37 2.91
N ALA A 33 3.06 7.59 2.39
CA ALA A 33 2.78 8.78 3.20
C ALA A 33 1.39 8.70 3.86
N GLU A 34 0.36 8.30 3.11
CA GLU A 34 -0.99 8.06 3.67
C GLU A 34 -0.98 6.97 4.73
N ILE A 35 -0.25 5.86 4.49
CA ILE A 35 -0.13 4.77 5.45
C ILE A 35 0.55 5.26 6.74
N VAL A 36 1.68 5.97 6.65
CA VAL A 36 2.38 6.49 7.83
C VAL A 36 1.50 7.48 8.60
N ALA A 37 0.80 8.38 7.91
CA ALA A 37 -0.11 9.32 8.56
C ALA A 37 -1.27 8.60 9.28
N PHE A 38 -1.84 7.56 8.65
CA PHE A 38 -2.87 6.73 9.26
C PHE A 38 -2.36 5.99 10.50
N LEU A 39 -1.17 5.38 10.40
CA LEU A 39 -0.54 4.67 11.52
C LEU A 39 -0.17 5.61 12.68
N ALA A 40 0.26 6.84 12.40
CA ALA A 40 0.54 7.84 13.44
C ALA A 40 -0.72 8.26 14.23
N GLY A 41 -1.91 8.09 13.63
CA GLY A 41 -3.19 8.35 14.26
C GLY A 41 -3.93 7.10 14.76
N LEU A 42 -3.32 5.91 14.69
CA LEU A 42 -4.02 4.63 14.82
C LEU A 42 -4.72 4.42 16.17
N ASP A 43 -4.28 5.07 17.24
CA ASP A 43 -4.92 4.98 18.56
C ASP A 43 -6.21 5.80 18.65
N LYS A 44 -6.47 6.67 17.68
CA LYS A 44 -7.64 7.57 17.61
C LYS A 44 -8.61 7.19 16.51
N VAL A 45 -8.29 6.17 15.70
CA VAL A 45 -9.16 5.76 14.60
C VAL A 45 -10.16 4.70 15.06
N ASP A 46 -11.39 4.82 14.57
CA ASP A 46 -12.43 3.83 14.84
C ASP A 46 -12.29 2.59 13.93
N ALA A 47 -12.95 1.51 14.34
CA ALA A 47 -13.06 0.28 13.57
C ALA A 47 -13.49 0.49 12.11
N GLU A 48 -14.39 1.45 11.87
CA GLU A 48 -14.85 1.79 10.50
C GLU A 48 -13.73 2.39 9.63
N ALA A 49 -12.89 3.24 10.21
CA ALA A 49 -11.77 3.85 9.50
C ALA A 49 -10.73 2.78 9.12
N ILE A 50 -10.44 1.84 10.03
CA ILE A 50 -9.57 0.70 9.73
C ILE A 50 -10.17 -0.15 8.61
N ARG A 51 -11.47 -0.48 8.66
CA ARG A 51 -12.16 -1.23 7.59
C ARG A 51 -12.06 -0.57 6.21
N LYS A 52 -12.14 0.75 6.15
CA LYS A 52 -11.98 1.53 4.91
C LYS A 52 -10.54 1.54 4.39
N MET A 53 -9.56 1.51 5.30
CA MET A 53 -8.14 1.56 4.94
C MET A 53 -7.60 0.19 4.48
N LEU A 54 -8.07 -0.91 5.05
CA LEU A 54 -7.64 -2.28 4.72
C LEU A 54 -7.56 -2.60 3.21
N PRO A 55 -8.61 -2.35 2.38
CA PRO A 55 -8.54 -2.67 0.94
C PRO A 55 -7.57 -1.80 0.14
N ARG A 56 -7.12 -0.67 0.70
CA ARG A 56 -6.14 0.23 0.07
C ARG A 56 -4.69 -0.15 0.39
N ILE A 57 -4.45 -1.13 1.27
CA ILE A 57 -3.10 -1.55 1.66
C ILE A 57 -2.77 -2.84 0.91
N ARG A 58 -1.77 -2.78 0.03
CA ARG A 58 -1.28 -3.97 -0.69
C ARG A 58 -0.39 -4.88 0.17
N ASP A 59 0.24 -4.32 1.21
CA ASP A 59 1.18 -5.04 2.06
C ASP A 59 0.44 -6.04 2.96
N ASP A 60 0.65 -7.34 2.70
CA ASP A 60 -0.03 -8.43 3.40
C ASP A 60 0.27 -8.46 4.91
N ALA A 61 1.50 -8.11 5.30
CA ALA A 61 1.90 -8.11 6.71
C ALA A 61 1.19 -6.98 7.46
N LEU A 62 1.18 -5.78 6.88
CA LEU A 62 0.47 -4.63 7.43
C LEU A 62 -1.04 -4.84 7.45
N HIS A 63 -1.59 -5.45 6.38
CA HIS A 63 -3.00 -5.80 6.29
C HIS A 63 -3.42 -6.78 7.40
N LYS A 64 -2.59 -7.78 7.71
CA LYS A 64 -2.81 -8.72 8.82
C LYS A 64 -2.76 -8.03 10.19
N GLU A 65 -1.78 -7.16 10.41
CA GLU A 65 -1.64 -6.41 11.66
C GLU A 65 -2.85 -5.49 11.92
N LEU A 66 -3.29 -4.74 10.90
CA LEU A 66 -4.46 -3.88 11.01
C LEU A 66 -5.76 -4.68 11.25
N ARG A 67 -5.88 -5.89 10.68
CA ARG A 67 -6.99 -6.79 11.01
C ARG A 67 -6.96 -7.25 12.48
N ALA A 68 -5.80 -7.56 13.02
CA ALA A 68 -5.67 -7.94 14.43
C ALA A 68 -6.09 -6.78 15.35
N ARG A 69 -5.68 -5.55 15.02
CA ARG A 69 -6.10 -4.34 15.75
C ARG A 69 -7.60 -4.08 15.65
N LEU A 70 -8.20 -4.27 14.47
CA LEU A 70 -9.65 -4.16 14.29
C LEU A 70 -10.40 -5.12 15.23
N ALA A 71 -9.98 -6.39 15.29
CA ALA A 71 -10.58 -7.38 16.17
C ALA A 71 -10.44 -7.00 17.66
N ALA A 72 -9.30 -6.41 18.05
CA ALA A 72 -9.09 -5.92 19.42
C ALA A 72 -10.09 -4.80 19.77
N ILE A 73 -10.26 -3.80 18.90
CA ILE A 73 -11.21 -2.69 19.11
C ILE A 73 -12.65 -3.21 19.22
N GLU A 74 -13.03 -4.16 18.37
CA GLU A 74 -14.35 -4.79 18.40
C GLU A 74 -14.58 -5.62 19.67
N SER A 75 -13.56 -6.34 20.16
CA SER A 75 -13.64 -7.09 21.41
C SER A 75 -13.88 -6.18 22.62
N VAL A 76 -13.23 -5.01 22.64
CA VAL A 76 -13.42 -4.01 23.69
C VAL A 76 -14.84 -3.46 23.67
N LYS A 77 -15.40 -3.20 22.48
CA LYS A 77 -16.77 -2.69 22.32
C LYS A 77 -17.86 -3.70 22.71
N SER A 78 -17.62 -5.00 22.51
CA SER A 78 -18.57 -6.05 22.90
C SER A 78 -18.51 -6.43 24.39
N GLY A 79 -17.46 -6.01 25.11
CA GLY A 79 -17.26 -6.31 26.53
C GLY A 79 -17.78 -5.26 27.50
N THR A 80 -18.34 -4.15 27.00
CA THR A 80 -19.00 -3.07 27.77
C THR A 80 -20.48 -3.02 27.43
#